data_AF-A0A9P1NNI1-F1
#
_entry.id   AF-A0A9P1NNI1-F1
#
_cell.length_a   1.000
_cell.length_b   1.000
_cell.length_c   1.000
_cell.angle_alpha   90.00
_cell.angle_beta   90.00
_cell.angle_gamma   90.00
#
_symmetry.space_group_name_H-M   'P 1'
#
loop_
_entity.id
_entity.type
_entity.pdbx_description
1 polymer ?
#
loop_
_entity_poly.entity_id
_entity_poly.type
_entity_poly.pdbx_seq_one_letter_code
_entity_poly.pdbx_strand_id
1 'polypeptide(L)'
;MACSLRGYNRTDDQVAFETISGEEFARRRKRLGLTQEQVAALVRRHRVTVADWERLNREVDPQSTALLLAFELMPEKRRVLLMPRPQPSKPPVVKLQRCQADAEKPHMSK
;
A
#
# COMPACT_ATOMS: atom_id res chain seq x y z
N MET A 1 -51.92 -17.65 2.78
CA MET A 1 -50.71 -17.61 3.61
C MET A 1 -49.73 -16.63 2.97
N ALA A 2 -49.66 -15.40 3.48
CA ALA A 2 -48.76 -14.37 2.95
C ALA A 2 -47.50 -14.34 3.82
N CYS A 3 -46.37 -14.81 3.29
CA CYS A 3 -45.06 -14.60 3.89
C CYS A 3 -44.71 -13.11 3.79
N SER A 4 -44.98 -12.37 4.85
CA SER A 4 -44.53 -10.99 5.02
C SER A 4 -43.01 -10.99 5.18
N LEU A 5 -42.28 -10.67 4.11
CA LEU A 5 -40.85 -10.36 4.15
C LEU A 5 -40.68 -9.10 5.00
N ARG A 6 -40.48 -9.32 6.31
CA ARG A 6 -40.18 -8.29 7.30
C ARG A 6 -38.87 -7.64 6.89
N GLY A 7 -38.98 -6.41 6.37
CA GLY A 7 -37.85 -5.61 5.93
C GLY A 7 -36.79 -5.51 7.01
N TYR A 8 -35.57 -5.91 6.68
CA TYR A 8 -34.39 -5.56 7.45
C TYR A 8 -34.14 -4.06 7.23
N ASN A 9 -34.79 -3.22 8.02
CA ASN A 9 -34.29 -1.87 8.27
C ASN A 9 -32.98 -2.04 9.05
N ARG A 10 -31.90 -2.27 8.30
CA ARG A 10 -30.53 -2.29 8.81
C ARG A 10 -30.23 -0.85 9.19
N THR A 11 -30.60 -0.46 10.41
CA THR A 11 -30.15 0.78 11.00
C THR A 11 -28.65 0.83 10.83
N ASP A 12 -28.19 1.92 10.21
CA ASP A 12 -26.81 2.33 10.14
C ASP A 12 -26.19 2.30 11.54
N ASP A 13 -25.68 1.14 11.96
CA ASP A 13 -24.61 1.07 12.93
C ASP A 13 -23.41 1.72 12.23
N GLN A 14 -23.38 3.04 12.26
CA GLN A 14 -22.20 3.83 11.92
C GLN A 14 -21.16 3.47 12.96
N VAL A 15 -20.45 2.38 12.71
CA VAL A 15 -19.22 2.05 13.42
C VAL A 15 -18.31 3.22 13.10
N ALA A 16 -18.21 4.17 14.03
CA ALA A 16 -17.28 5.28 13.96
C ALA A 16 -15.89 4.65 14.03
N PHE A 17 -15.35 4.30 12.87
CA PHE A 17 -13.99 3.81 12.78
C PHE A 17 -13.09 4.98 13.17
N GLU A 18 -12.43 4.86 14.31
CA GLU A 18 -11.51 5.88 14.79
C GLU A 18 -10.41 6.12 13.76
N THR A 19 -10.17 7.38 13.41
CA THR A 19 -8.97 7.78 12.67
C THR A 19 -7.81 7.87 13.66
N ILE A 20 -6.62 7.46 13.23
CA ILE A 20 -5.39 7.67 14.00
C ILE A 20 -4.48 8.66 13.29
N SER A 21 -3.64 9.35 14.06
CA SER A 21 -2.61 10.22 13.51
C SER A 21 -1.54 9.41 12.77
N GLY A 22 -0.89 10.04 11.79
CA GLY A 22 0.20 9.43 11.04
C GLY A 22 1.38 9.01 11.92
N GLU A 23 1.66 9.74 13.01
CA GLU A 23 2.67 9.35 13.99
C GLU A 23 2.28 8.03 14.69
N GLU A 24 1.04 7.91 15.17
CA GLU A 24 0.57 6.69 15.83
C GLU A 24 0.57 5.50 14.86
N PHE A 25 0.16 5.74 13.61
CA PHE A 25 0.25 4.76 12.54
C PHE A 25 1.70 4.28 12.32
N ALA A 26 2.67 5.21 12.28
CA ALA A 26 4.08 4.88 12.15
C ALA A 26 4.62 4.06 13.34
N ARG A 27 4.20 4.40 14.57
CA ARG A 27 4.59 3.66 15.79
C ARG A 27 4.10 2.22 15.75
N ARG A 28 2.83 2.01 15.41
CA ARG A 28 2.24 0.66 15.28
C ARG A 28 2.90 -0.16 14.18
N ARG A 29 3.11 0.44 13.00
CA ARG A 29 3.83 -0.21 11.89
C ARG A 29 5.21 -0.70 12.31
N LYS A 30 6.00 0.15 12.98
CA LYS A 30 7.34 -0.19 13.47
C LYS A 30 7.30 -1.31 14.51
N ARG A 31 6.33 -1.28 15.44
CA ARG A 31 6.12 -2.34 16.43
C ARG A 31 5.83 -3.70 15.78
N LEU A 32 5.09 -3.69 14.67
CA LEU A 32 4.77 -4.88 13.88
C LEU A 32 5.92 -5.33 12.95
N GLY A 33 7.04 -4.60 12.90
CA GLY A 33 8.18 -4.91 12.03
C GLY A 33 7.90 -4.72 10.53
N LEU A 34 6.87 -3.94 10.17
CA LEU A 34 6.45 -3.77 8.79
C LEU A 34 7.17 -2.60 8.11
N THR A 35 7.53 -2.79 6.84
CA THR A 35 7.98 -1.69 5.97
C THR A 35 6.79 -0.84 5.51
N GLN A 36 7.06 0.39 5.04
CA GLN A 36 6.01 1.23 4.44
C GLN A 36 5.37 0.58 3.21
N GLU A 37 6.12 -0.23 2.46
CA GLU A 37 5.60 -0.94 1.30
C GLU A 37 4.68 -2.10 1.70
N GLN A 38 5.07 -2.87 2.71
CA GLN A 38 4.24 -3.96 3.23
C GLN A 38 2.92 -3.44 3.80
N VAL A 39 2.96 -2.37 4.61
CA VAL A 39 1.73 -1.80 5.15
C VAL A 39 0.87 -1.17 4.05
N ALA A 40 1.47 -0.52 3.06
CA ALA A 40 0.76 0.06 1.93
C ALA A 40 -0.01 -1.02 1.15
N ALA A 41 0.62 -2.17 0.93
CA ALA A 41 -0.01 -3.31 0.29
C ALA A 41 -1.09 -3.96 1.18
N LEU A 42 -0.90 -4.01 2.51
CA LEU A 42 -1.91 -4.48 3.47
C LEU A 42 -3.18 -3.59 3.44
N VAL A 43 -3.00 -2.27 3.50
CA VAL A 43 -4.12 -1.31 3.54
C VAL A 43 -4.64 -0.91 2.15
N ARG A 44 -4.06 -1.46 1.08
CA ARG A 44 -4.39 -1.16 -0.32
C ARG A 44 -4.31 0.34 -0.64
N ARG A 45 -3.17 0.94 -0.31
CA ARG A 45 -2.84 2.34 -0.58
C ARG A 45 -1.48 2.40 -1.28
N HIS A 46 -1.20 3.53 -1.93
CA HIS A 46 0.11 3.73 -2.52
C HIS A 46 1.15 3.97 -1.42
N ARG A 47 2.39 3.50 -1.61
CA ARG A 47 3.49 3.72 -0.64
C ARG A 47 3.68 5.20 -0.30
N VAL A 48 3.55 6.07 -1.30
CA VAL A 48 3.68 7.54 -1.11
C VAL A 48 2.59 8.07 -0.19
N THR A 49 1.36 7.57 -0.28
CA THR A 49 0.26 7.95 0.61
C THR A 49 0.58 7.60 2.06
N VAL A 50 1.10 6.39 2.31
CA VAL A 50 1.56 5.99 3.64
C VAL A 50 2.69 6.89 4.13
N ALA A 51 3.67 7.17 3.28
CA ALA A 51 4.78 8.07 3.63
C ALA A 51 4.30 9.49 3.96
N ASP A 52 3.31 10.01 3.23
CA ASP A 52 2.72 11.33 3.50
C ASP A 52 1.93 11.36 4.80
N TRP A 53 1.19 10.30 5.13
CA TRP A 53 0.54 10.18 6.43
C TRP A 53 1.56 10.26 7.56
N GLU A 54 2.59 9.40 7.52
CA GLU A 54 3.62 9.34 8.57
C GLU A 54 4.46 10.61 8.68
N ARG A 55 4.81 11.24 7.55
CA ARG A 55 5.68 12.42 7.51
C ARG A 55 4.95 13.70 7.89
N LEU A 56 3.73 13.89 7.40
CA LEU A 56 2.95 15.11 7.60
C LEU A 56 2.03 15.01 8.82
N ASN A 57 2.10 13.89 9.57
CA ASN A 57 1.22 13.56 10.68
C ASN A 57 -0.27 13.73 10.34
N ARG A 58 -0.65 13.38 9.10
CA ARG A 58 -2.04 13.48 8.65
C ARG A 58 -2.87 12.35 9.23
N GLU A 59 -4.17 12.59 9.36
CA GLU A 59 -5.12 11.55 9.74
C GLU A 59 -5.13 10.44 8.69
N VAL A 60 -5.07 9.21 9.18
CA VAL A 60 -5.15 8.01 8.34
C VAL A 60 -6.60 7.62 8.18
N ASP A 61 -6.98 7.21 6.96
CA ASP A 61 -8.36 6.85 6.69
C ASP A 61 -8.84 5.71 7.61
N PRO A 62 -10.11 5.72 8.04
CA PRO A 62 -10.59 4.78 9.03
C PRO A 62 -10.48 3.32 8.59
N GLN A 63 -10.61 3.05 7.29
CA GLN A 63 -10.47 1.71 6.73
C GLN A 63 -9.03 1.19 6.85
N SER A 64 -8.05 2.01 6.50
CA SER A 64 -6.62 1.68 6.67
C SER A 64 -6.26 1.45 8.13
N THR A 65 -6.81 2.26 9.03
CA THR A 65 -6.66 2.10 10.48
C THR A 65 -7.23 0.75 10.95
N ALA A 66 -8.47 0.44 10.57
CA ALA A 66 -9.12 -0.81 10.92
C ALA A 66 -8.34 -2.04 10.42
N LEU A 67 -7.77 -1.98 9.21
CA LEU A 67 -6.95 -3.06 8.65
C LEU A 67 -5.64 -3.27 9.43
N LEU A 68 -4.97 -2.19 9.83
CA LEU A 68 -3.77 -2.28 10.66
C LEU A 68 -4.08 -2.86 12.04
N LEU A 69 -5.17 -2.41 12.67
CA LEU A 69 -5.64 -2.93 13.96
C LEU A 69 -6.02 -4.41 13.87
N ALA A 70 -6.77 -4.79 12.84
CA ALA A 70 -7.13 -6.18 12.61
C ALA A 70 -5.87 -7.05 12.47
N PHE A 71 -4.83 -6.57 11.78
CA PHE A 71 -3.57 -7.28 11.65
C PHE A 71 -2.82 -7.40 12.99
N GLU A 72 -2.83 -6.35 13.82
CA GLU A 72 -2.25 -6.37 15.17
C GLU A 72 -2.93 -7.43 16.07
N LEU A 73 -4.26 -7.54 16.01
CA LEU A 73 -5.05 -8.49 16.79
C LEU A 73 -4.92 -9.95 16.30
N MET A 74 -4.42 -10.18 15.09
CA MET A 74 -4.26 -11.55 14.57
C MET A 74 -3.08 -12.28 15.21
N PRO A 75 -3.22 -13.60 15.49
CA PRO A 75 -2.10 -14.43 15.93
C PRO A 75 -0.97 -14.42 14.90
N GLU A 76 0.29 -14.36 15.36
CA GLU A 76 1.45 -14.25 14.47
C GLU A 76 1.50 -15.33 13.38
N LYS A 77 1.10 -16.56 13.72
CA LYS A 77 1.03 -17.70 12.79
C LYS A 77 0.12 -17.43 11.58
N ARG A 78 -0.90 -16.57 11.74
CA ARG A 78 -1.84 -16.22 10.67
C ARG A 78 -1.45 -14.95 9.92
N ARG A 79 -0.59 -14.10 10.49
CA ARG A 79 -0.13 -12.85 9.83
C ARG A 79 0.54 -13.10 8.49
N VAL A 80 1.26 -14.22 8.37
CA VAL A 80 1.90 -14.68 7.13
C VAL A 80 0.90 -14.85 5.98
N LEU A 81 -0.37 -15.18 6.28
CA LEU A 81 -1.41 -15.38 5.26
C LEU A 81 -1.87 -14.06 4.62
N LEU A 82 -1.75 -12.95 5.34
CA LEU A 82 -2.17 -11.63 4.89
C LEU A 82 -1.02 -10.75 4.41
N MET A 83 0.22 -11.20 4.63
CA MET A 83 1.38 -10.52 4.09
C MET A 83 1.37 -10.64 2.57
N PRO A 84 1.34 -9.52 1.84
CA PRO A 84 1.46 -9.55 0.39
C PRO A 84 2.83 -10.16 0.07
N ARG A 85 2.85 -11.16 -0.83
CA ARG A 85 4.12 -11.72 -1.30
C ARG A 85 5.00 -10.57 -1.78
N PRO A 86 6.28 -10.52 -1.38
CA PRO A 86 7.19 -9.51 -1.90
C PRO A 86 7.14 -9.59 -3.43
N GLN A 87 6.62 -8.54 -4.06
CA GLN A 87 6.65 -8.43 -5.51
C GLN A 87 8.13 -8.39 -5.89
N PRO A 88 8.61 -9.26 -6.80
CA PRO A 88 9.97 -9.15 -7.27
C PRO A 88 10.15 -7.72 -7.79
N SER A 89 11.06 -6.97 -7.20
CA SER A 89 11.38 -5.60 -7.64
C SER A 89 11.62 -5.66 -9.14
N LYS A 90 10.86 -4.88 -9.92
CA LYS A 90 11.00 -4.85 -11.38
C LYS A 90 12.50 -4.75 -11.69
N PRO A 91 13.07 -5.66 -12.51
CA PRO A 91 14.48 -5.60 -12.83
C PRO A 91 14.81 -4.20 -13.37
N PRO A 92 15.99 -3.64 -13.04
CA PRO A 92 16.37 -2.33 -13.53
C PRO A 92 16.22 -2.32 -15.06
N VAL A 93 15.49 -1.34 -15.58
CA VAL A 93 15.36 -1.14 -17.03
C VAL A 93 16.76 -0.81 -17.54
N VAL A 94 17.48 -1.82 -18.02
CA VAL A 94 18.75 -1.64 -18.71
C VAL A 94 18.42 -0.85 -19.97
N LYS A 95 18.70 0.45 -19.95
CA LYS A 95 18.64 1.28 -21.16
C LYS A 95 19.69 0.71 -22.11
N LEU A 96 19.26 -0.02 -23.12
CA LEU A 96 20.12 -0.51 -24.20
C LEU A 96 20.69 0.74 -24.90
N GLN A 97 21.89 1.16 -24.53
CA GLN A 97 22.61 2.23 -25.25
C GLN A 97 22.91 1.69 -26.65
N ARG A 98 22.16 2.17 -27.64
CA ARG A 98 22.49 1.98 -29.05
C ARG A 98 23.85 2.63 -29.30
N CYS A 99 24.87 1.81 -29.55
CA CYS A 99 26.13 2.26 -30.14
C CYS A 99 25.81 2.95 -31.47
N GLN A 100 25.97 4.27 -31.52
CA GLN A 100 25.98 4.99 -32.80
C GLN A 100 27.34 4.72 -33.42
N ALA A 101 27.33 4.00 -34.55
CA ALA A 101 28.52 3.81 -35.37
C ALA A 101 28.73 5.09 -36.18
N ASP A 102 29.81 5.80 -35.88
CA ASP A 102 30.29 6.93 -36.66
C ASP A 102 30.64 6.47 -38.08
N ALA A 103 29.88 6.98 -39.07
CA ALA A 103 30.20 6.82 -40.47
C ALA A 103 31.16 7.95 -40.89
N GLU A 104 32.46 7.68 -40.88
CA GLU A 104 33.48 8.50 -41.53
C GLU A 104 33.17 8.59 -43.03
N LYS A 105 32.94 9.80 -43.54
CA LYS A 105 32.91 10.08 -44.98
C LYS A 105 34.34 10.43 -45.44
N PRO A 106 34.94 9.72 -46.42
CA PRO A 106 36.23 10.11 -46.96
C PRO A 106 36.08 11.39 -47.79
N HIS A 107 36.89 12.39 -47.44
CA HIS A 107 37.04 13.63 -48.16
C HIS A 107 37.86 13.36 -49.44
N MET A 108 37.25 13.47 -50.62
CA MET A 108 38.00 13.48 -51.88
C MET A 108 38.38 14.92 -52.21
N SER A 109 39.67 15.23 -52.12
CA SER A 109 40.24 16.45 -52.69
C SER A 109 40.24 16.37 -54.21
N LYS A 110 39.92 17.51 -54.85
CA LYS A 110 39.96 17.73 -56.29
C LYS A 110 41.37 17.99 -56.79
#